data_AF-A0A892HUX5-F1
#
_entry.id   AF-A0A892HUX5-F1
#
_cell.length_a   1.000
_cell.length_b   1.000
_cell.length_c   1.000
_cell.angle_alpha   90.00
_cell.angle_beta   90.00
_cell.angle_gamma   90.00
#
_symmetry.space_group_name_H-M   'P 1'
#
loop_
_entity.id
_entity.type
_entity.pdbx_description
1 polymer ?
#
loop_
_entity_poly.entity_id
_entity_poly.type
_entity_poly.pdbx_seq_one_letter_code
_entity_poly.pdbx_strand_id
1 'polypeptide(L)'
;MTPDPATVPHPDALPNPRGGAVRAADARLAAAVDAVERHDDAAAPLSAAAAVLAEAGWLSAARFAGQLAAAAPRAVAGPVSAGWRAALDDFRSAVGRHNLRELACSPVLFAHFRTLRAQSAAHPQADVPFDTLALVGRAVPPASLRALPDAFAARVRARYEQALLGVLRAPNGAPDAALDALDAVFDALADESPYDYWRLAAACMRALRASAAPELKRFLARTNLLLGEHAGGRRVAPPELVRETVALLWRDFALFGAAAEDVALVDVLHDYGLTVDWHVAGTPASEALWEAGAARAEHDAVAAAPTRTLGVVTVNAHAYEDFLQTADASMADLAVDPAAADASTAWRASDAAYRVGTAACALGLGHAALLADTLGLAWRRAAHGMPLADGGRDAHRHASDMLRGALLKIAAGVAPPDLTAASEALGAALGRA
;
A
#
# COMPACT_ATOMS: atom_id res chain seq x y z
N MET A 1 28.52 -17.75 21.62
CA MET A 1 27.04 -17.82 21.70
C MET A 1 26.52 -16.41 21.55
N THR A 2 26.25 -16.00 20.32
CA THR A 2 25.51 -14.75 20.02
C THR A 2 24.05 -14.96 20.39
N PRO A 3 23.41 -14.05 21.13
CA PRO A 3 21.99 -14.15 21.42
C PRO A 3 21.20 -14.02 20.11
N ASP A 4 20.31 -14.96 19.90
CA ASP A 4 19.30 -14.97 18.84
C ASP A 4 18.48 -13.67 18.96
N PRO A 5 18.31 -12.86 17.91
CA PRO A 5 17.44 -11.70 17.99
C PRO A 5 16.02 -12.20 18.24
N ALA A 6 15.48 -11.86 19.41
CA ALA A 6 14.12 -12.16 19.80
C ALA A 6 13.18 -11.85 18.64
N THR A 7 12.66 -12.89 18.00
CA THR A 7 11.66 -12.79 16.95
C THR A 7 10.39 -12.31 17.64
N VAL A 8 10.18 -10.99 17.64
CA VAL A 8 8.88 -10.44 18.01
C VAL A 8 7.88 -11.06 17.02
N PRO A 9 6.83 -11.76 17.48
CA PRO A 9 5.83 -12.29 16.58
C PRO A 9 5.23 -11.10 15.82
N HIS A 10 5.48 -11.03 14.52
CA HIS A 10 4.67 -10.16 13.68
C HIS A 10 3.27 -10.80 13.65
N PRO A 11 2.20 -10.06 13.97
CA PRO A 11 0.87 -10.57 13.69
C PRO A 11 0.81 -10.89 12.19
N ASP A 12 0.53 -12.16 11.87
CA ASP A 12 0.32 -12.59 10.50
C ASP A 12 -0.86 -11.79 9.93
N ALA A 13 -0.70 -11.25 8.72
CA ALA A 13 -1.80 -10.59 8.04
C ALA A 13 -2.99 -11.56 7.96
N LEU A 14 -4.19 -11.08 8.30
CA LEU A 14 -5.36 -11.94 8.30
C LEU A 14 -5.58 -12.48 6.87
N PRO A 15 -5.71 -13.81 6.71
CA PRO A 15 -6.02 -14.38 5.41
C PRO A 15 -7.35 -13.80 4.93
N ASN A 16 -7.47 -13.60 3.62
CA ASN A 16 -8.73 -13.22 3.01
C ASN A 16 -9.33 -14.46 2.31
N PRO A 17 -10.04 -15.35 3.04
CA PRO A 17 -10.57 -16.58 2.46
C PRO A 17 -11.55 -16.31 1.32
N ARG A 18 -12.15 -15.11 1.28
CA ARG A 18 -13.10 -14.66 0.26
C ARG A 18 -12.44 -13.93 -0.92
N GLY A 19 -11.14 -13.69 -0.84
CA GLY A 19 -10.35 -13.03 -1.87
C GLY A 19 -10.22 -13.87 -3.15
N GLY A 20 -10.04 -13.17 -4.27
CA GLY A 20 -9.83 -13.80 -5.56
C GLY A 20 -8.50 -14.53 -5.65
N ALA A 21 -8.47 -15.64 -6.37
CA ALA A 21 -7.28 -16.45 -6.62
C ALA A 21 -6.85 -16.34 -8.09
N VAL A 22 -5.54 -16.24 -8.33
CA VAL A 22 -4.96 -16.29 -9.68
C VAL A 22 -4.37 -17.69 -9.88
N ARG A 23 -5.25 -18.67 -10.17
CA ARG A 23 -4.89 -20.11 -10.21
C ARG A 23 -3.73 -20.43 -11.15
N ALA A 24 -3.62 -19.71 -12.26
CA ALA A 24 -2.49 -19.85 -13.17
C ALA A 24 -1.17 -19.40 -12.52
N ALA A 25 -1.16 -18.32 -11.73
CA ALA A 25 0.02 -17.92 -10.96
C ALA A 25 0.37 -18.97 -9.90
N ASP A 26 -0.59 -19.50 -9.16
CA ASP A 26 -0.37 -20.57 -8.17
C ASP A 26 0.33 -21.78 -8.80
N ALA A 27 -0.17 -22.23 -9.96
CA ALA A 27 0.42 -23.34 -10.69
C ALA A 27 1.86 -23.05 -11.15
N ARG A 28 2.15 -21.81 -11.56
CA ARG A 28 3.52 -21.41 -11.94
C ARG A 28 4.45 -21.31 -10.75
N LEU A 29 3.96 -20.85 -9.59
CA LEU A 29 4.74 -20.82 -8.35
C LEU A 29 5.05 -22.24 -7.85
N ALA A 30 4.08 -23.16 -7.93
CA ALA A 30 4.31 -24.58 -7.65
C ALA A 30 5.35 -25.18 -8.60
N ALA A 31 5.24 -24.92 -9.91
CA ALA A 31 6.22 -25.39 -10.89
C ALA A 31 7.64 -24.84 -10.64
N ALA A 32 7.77 -23.62 -10.11
CA ALA A 32 9.06 -23.07 -9.72
C ALA A 32 9.68 -23.83 -8.54
N VAL A 33 8.87 -24.24 -7.57
CA VAL A 33 9.33 -25.10 -6.45
C VAL A 33 9.77 -26.46 -6.97
N ASP A 34 8.97 -27.11 -7.80
CA ASP A 34 9.31 -28.41 -8.39
C ASP A 34 10.59 -28.34 -9.24
N ALA A 35 10.83 -27.21 -9.92
CA ALA A 35 12.06 -26.99 -10.68
C ALA A 35 13.29 -26.90 -9.75
N VAL A 36 13.17 -26.20 -8.63
CA VAL A 36 14.25 -26.08 -7.63
C VAL A 36 14.61 -27.44 -7.03
N GLU A 37 13.61 -28.24 -6.69
CA GLU A 37 13.79 -29.59 -6.16
C GLU A 37 14.47 -30.53 -7.16
N ARG A 38 14.18 -30.37 -8.45
CA ARG A 38 14.78 -31.15 -9.54
C ARG A 38 16.10 -30.58 -10.06
N HIS A 39 16.58 -29.47 -9.49
CA HIS A 39 17.76 -28.73 -9.96
C HIS A 39 17.64 -28.20 -11.41
N ASP A 40 16.41 -27.89 -11.83
CA ASP A 40 16.05 -27.32 -13.14
C ASP A 40 15.95 -25.78 -13.09
N ASP A 41 15.62 -25.15 -14.24
CA ASP A 41 15.41 -23.71 -14.35
C ASP A 41 14.09 -23.24 -13.70
N ALA A 42 14.21 -22.52 -12.59
CA ALA A 42 13.09 -21.88 -11.89
C ALA A 42 12.75 -20.47 -12.42
N ALA A 43 13.61 -19.83 -13.22
CA ALA A 43 13.40 -18.45 -13.68
C ALA A 43 12.22 -18.34 -14.64
N ALA A 44 12.07 -19.32 -15.54
CA ALA A 44 10.98 -19.37 -16.52
C ALA A 44 9.57 -19.44 -15.87
N PRO A 45 9.28 -20.39 -14.95
CA PRO A 45 7.98 -20.42 -14.28
C PRO A 45 7.73 -19.15 -13.43
N LEU A 46 8.75 -18.59 -12.77
CA LEU A 46 8.61 -17.35 -12.00
C LEU A 46 8.29 -16.13 -12.89
N SER A 47 8.94 -16.01 -14.05
CA SER A 47 8.64 -14.95 -15.02
C SER A 47 7.22 -15.07 -15.56
N ALA A 48 6.75 -16.30 -15.79
CA ALA A 48 5.36 -16.54 -16.18
C ALA A 48 4.37 -16.20 -15.05
N ALA A 49 4.70 -16.52 -13.79
CA ALA A 49 3.89 -16.10 -12.64
C ALA A 49 3.79 -14.58 -12.56
N ALA A 50 4.90 -13.86 -12.73
CA ALA A 50 4.93 -12.41 -12.75
C ALA A 50 4.01 -11.80 -13.81
N ALA A 51 4.02 -12.37 -15.03
CA ALA A 51 3.16 -11.89 -16.12
C ALA A 51 1.66 -12.06 -15.82
N VAL A 52 1.25 -13.22 -15.30
CA VAL A 52 -0.16 -13.48 -14.96
C VAL A 52 -0.61 -12.63 -13.76
N LEU A 53 0.26 -12.44 -12.77
CA LEU A 53 -0.03 -11.53 -11.64
C LEU A 53 -0.18 -10.07 -12.12
N ALA A 54 0.64 -9.64 -13.08
CA ALA A 54 0.50 -8.31 -13.68
C ALA A 54 -0.81 -8.17 -14.46
N GLU A 55 -1.22 -9.20 -15.20
CA GLU A 55 -2.53 -9.25 -15.88
C GLU A 55 -3.70 -9.12 -14.90
N ALA A 56 -3.60 -9.74 -13.71
CA ALA A 56 -4.58 -9.61 -12.64
C ALA A 56 -4.55 -8.24 -11.93
N GLY A 57 -3.54 -7.41 -12.19
CA GLY A 57 -3.30 -6.14 -11.49
C GLY A 57 -2.68 -6.32 -10.09
N TRP A 58 -2.11 -7.48 -9.79
CA TRP A 58 -1.43 -7.78 -8.52
C TRP A 58 0.01 -7.29 -8.59
N LEU A 59 0.18 -5.97 -8.79
CA LEU A 59 1.45 -5.39 -9.25
C LEU A 59 2.63 -5.59 -8.27
N SER A 60 2.38 -5.50 -6.96
CA SER A 60 3.41 -5.77 -5.94
C SER A 60 3.88 -7.22 -6.00
N ALA A 61 2.94 -8.17 -6.16
CA ALA A 61 3.25 -9.59 -6.31
C ALA A 61 3.96 -9.88 -7.65
N ALA A 62 3.54 -9.25 -8.75
CA ALA A 62 4.21 -9.36 -10.03
C ALA A 62 5.67 -8.87 -9.96
N ARG A 63 5.90 -7.73 -9.28
CA ARG A 63 7.24 -7.18 -9.05
C ARG A 63 8.10 -8.08 -8.19
N PHE A 64 7.53 -8.70 -7.16
CA PHE A 64 8.21 -9.67 -6.32
C PHE A 64 8.59 -10.93 -7.10
N ALA A 65 7.65 -11.52 -7.84
CA ALA A 65 7.89 -12.69 -8.69
C ALA A 65 8.96 -12.42 -9.76
N GLY A 66 8.96 -11.24 -10.36
CA GLY A 66 10.00 -10.81 -11.29
C GLY A 66 11.38 -10.70 -10.62
N GLN A 67 11.44 -10.24 -9.37
CA GLN A 67 12.69 -10.18 -8.61
C GLN A 67 13.19 -11.58 -8.21
N LEU A 68 12.30 -12.49 -7.84
CA LEU A 68 12.62 -13.90 -7.61
C LEU A 68 13.20 -14.54 -8.88
N ALA A 69 12.59 -14.28 -10.05
CA ALA A 69 13.07 -14.78 -11.33
C ALA A 69 14.46 -14.22 -11.68
N ALA A 70 14.69 -12.93 -11.46
CA ALA A 70 15.99 -12.28 -11.70
C ALA A 70 17.09 -12.80 -10.77
N ALA A 71 16.74 -13.18 -9.54
CA ALA A 71 17.63 -13.78 -8.56
C ALA A 71 17.68 -15.32 -8.62
N ALA A 72 16.96 -15.93 -9.57
CA ALA A 72 16.84 -17.38 -9.66
C ALA A 72 18.24 -18.01 -9.87
N PRO A 73 18.58 -19.06 -9.11
CA PRO A 73 19.82 -19.79 -9.30
C PRO A 73 19.88 -20.34 -10.72
N ARG A 74 20.99 -20.11 -11.42
CA ARG A 74 21.25 -20.82 -12.68
C ARG A 74 21.55 -22.27 -12.34
N ALA A 75 20.94 -23.23 -13.03
CA ALA A 75 21.09 -24.67 -12.79
C ALA A 75 22.58 -25.14 -12.75
N VAL A 76 23.49 -24.39 -13.36
CA VAL A 76 24.94 -24.69 -13.42
C VAL A 76 25.74 -24.06 -12.25
N ALA A 77 25.15 -23.16 -11.46
CA ALA A 77 25.87 -22.25 -10.55
C ALA A 77 25.94 -22.68 -9.07
N GLY A 78 25.71 -23.96 -8.76
CA GLY A 78 25.79 -24.49 -7.39
C GLY A 78 24.46 -24.46 -6.62
N PRO A 79 24.47 -24.79 -5.31
CA PRO A 79 23.24 -25.01 -4.55
C PRO A 79 22.45 -23.71 -4.37
N VAL A 80 21.12 -23.80 -4.54
CA VAL A 80 20.18 -22.71 -4.28
C VAL A 80 20.36 -22.19 -2.86
N SER A 81 20.46 -20.87 -2.67
CA SER A 81 20.62 -20.28 -1.34
C SER A 81 19.37 -20.54 -0.48
N ALA A 82 19.57 -20.81 0.81
CA ALA A 82 18.46 -21.03 1.74
C ALA A 82 17.52 -19.81 1.81
N GLY A 83 18.08 -18.60 1.73
CA GLY A 83 17.32 -17.35 1.73
C GLY A 83 16.42 -17.18 0.51
N TRP A 84 16.88 -17.58 -0.69
CA TRP A 84 16.03 -17.53 -1.89
C TRP A 84 14.86 -18.53 -1.81
N ARG A 85 15.08 -19.74 -1.26
CA ARG A 85 13.98 -20.72 -1.06
C ARG A 85 12.96 -20.21 -0.06
N ALA A 86 13.41 -19.70 1.08
CA ALA A 86 12.53 -19.09 2.08
C ALA A 86 11.69 -17.96 1.47
N ALA A 87 12.29 -17.09 0.66
CA ALA A 87 11.57 -16.03 -0.05
C ALA A 87 10.50 -16.57 -1.01
N LEU A 88 10.79 -17.65 -1.74
CA LEU A 88 9.81 -18.31 -2.63
C LEU A 88 8.65 -18.93 -1.84
N ASP A 89 8.95 -19.63 -0.75
CA ASP A 89 7.94 -20.29 0.09
C ASP A 89 7.02 -19.28 0.77
N ASP A 90 7.60 -18.23 1.38
CA ASP A 90 6.83 -17.17 2.04
C ASP A 90 5.98 -16.39 1.03
N PHE A 91 6.51 -16.11 -0.16
CA PHE A 91 5.76 -15.46 -1.22
C PHE A 91 4.61 -16.31 -1.73
N ARG A 92 4.83 -17.61 -1.97
CA ARG A 92 3.77 -18.55 -2.37
C ARG A 92 2.68 -18.61 -1.30
N SER A 93 3.07 -18.66 -0.03
CA SER A 93 2.15 -18.64 1.10
C SER A 93 1.29 -17.38 1.12
N ALA A 94 1.90 -16.20 0.91
CA ALA A 94 1.20 -14.92 0.84
C ALA A 94 0.25 -14.82 -0.37
N VAL A 95 0.67 -15.29 -1.55
CA VAL A 95 -0.21 -15.34 -2.73
C VAL A 95 -1.44 -16.22 -2.45
N GLY A 96 -1.24 -17.36 -1.79
CA GLY A 96 -2.33 -18.27 -1.40
C GLY A 96 -3.28 -17.74 -0.31
N ARG A 97 -2.93 -16.65 0.38
CA ARG A 97 -3.82 -15.95 1.33
C ARG A 97 -4.76 -14.95 0.65
N HIS A 98 -4.57 -14.70 -0.65
CA HIS A 98 -5.43 -13.85 -1.49
C HIS A 98 -5.64 -12.42 -0.95
N ASN A 99 -4.68 -11.90 -0.19
CA ASN A 99 -4.74 -10.57 0.40
C ASN A 99 -3.81 -9.61 -0.36
N LEU A 100 -4.38 -8.76 -1.22
CA LEU A 100 -3.61 -7.80 -2.03
C LEU A 100 -2.83 -6.79 -1.19
N ARG A 101 -3.34 -6.44 -0.01
CA ARG A 101 -2.68 -5.50 0.90
C ARG A 101 -1.50 -6.15 1.58
N GLU A 102 -1.61 -7.42 1.95
CA GLU A 102 -0.46 -8.20 2.41
C GLU A 102 0.64 -8.26 1.36
N LEU A 103 0.28 -8.56 0.10
CA LEU A 103 1.24 -8.63 -1.00
C LEU A 103 1.95 -7.29 -1.27
N ALA A 104 1.34 -6.16 -0.90
CA ALA A 104 1.91 -4.84 -1.01
C ALA A 104 2.72 -4.43 0.24
N CYS A 105 2.22 -4.74 1.44
CA CYS A 105 2.67 -4.12 2.69
C CYS A 105 3.37 -5.07 3.68
N SER A 106 3.48 -6.37 3.39
CA SER A 106 4.13 -7.31 4.30
C SER A 106 5.61 -6.95 4.55
N PRO A 107 6.02 -6.72 5.82
CA PRO A 107 7.42 -6.48 6.16
C PRO A 107 8.33 -7.67 5.83
N VAL A 108 7.80 -8.89 5.98
CA VAL A 108 8.52 -10.14 5.68
C VAL A 108 8.82 -10.23 4.19
N LEU A 109 7.79 -10.05 3.34
CA LEU A 109 8.00 -10.03 1.89
C LEU A 109 8.94 -8.89 1.50
N PHE A 110 8.78 -7.70 2.07
CA PHE A 110 9.68 -6.60 1.75
C PHE A 110 11.15 -6.88 2.12
N ALA A 111 11.40 -7.51 3.28
CA ALA A 111 12.74 -7.90 3.70
C ALA A 111 13.38 -8.90 2.71
N HIS A 112 12.60 -9.88 2.24
CA HIS A 112 13.02 -10.81 1.19
C HIS A 112 13.31 -10.08 -0.12
N PHE A 113 12.41 -9.21 -0.56
CA PHE A 113 12.57 -8.44 -1.79
C PHE A 113 13.84 -7.59 -1.79
N ARG A 114 14.12 -6.89 -0.68
CA ARG A 114 15.34 -6.09 -0.51
C ARG A 114 16.59 -6.95 -0.55
N THR A 115 16.56 -8.13 0.08
CA THR A 115 17.67 -9.08 0.07
C THR A 115 17.93 -9.61 -1.35
N LEU A 116 16.88 -10.00 -2.07
CA LEU A 116 16.98 -10.46 -3.46
C LEU A 116 17.49 -9.34 -4.39
N ARG A 117 17.01 -8.10 -4.21
CA ARG A 117 17.49 -6.92 -4.95
C ARG A 117 18.98 -6.67 -4.73
N ALA A 118 19.45 -6.75 -3.48
CA ALA A 118 20.87 -6.56 -3.17
C ALA A 118 21.76 -7.64 -3.81
N GLN A 119 21.25 -8.87 -3.99
CA GLN A 119 21.95 -9.95 -4.67
C GLN A 119 22.00 -9.79 -6.19
N SER A 120 20.97 -9.18 -6.79
CA SER A 120 20.89 -8.96 -8.24
C SER A 120 21.53 -7.65 -8.72
N ALA A 121 21.73 -6.67 -7.84
CA ALA A 121 22.25 -5.35 -8.21
C ALA A 121 23.79 -5.37 -8.35
N ALA A 122 24.31 -4.70 -9.39
CA ALA A 122 25.75 -4.46 -9.53
C ALA A 122 26.35 -3.60 -8.41
N HIS A 123 25.49 -2.86 -7.68
CA HIS A 123 25.86 -2.00 -6.54
C HIS A 123 25.05 -2.42 -5.30
N PRO A 124 25.61 -3.25 -4.39
CA PRO A 124 24.91 -3.80 -3.22
C PRO A 124 24.45 -2.77 -2.18
N GLN A 125 24.80 -1.49 -2.35
CA GLN A 125 24.62 -0.41 -1.37
C GLN A 125 23.40 0.48 -1.64
N ALA A 126 22.67 0.28 -2.76
CA ALA A 126 21.43 1.01 -3.00
C ALA A 126 20.33 0.48 -2.07
N ASP A 127 19.98 1.24 -1.03
CA ASP A 127 18.84 0.93 -0.16
C ASP A 127 17.56 0.96 -1.01
N VAL A 128 16.78 -0.12 -0.94
CA VAL A 128 15.49 -0.21 -1.65
C VAL A 128 14.43 0.27 -0.67
N PRO A 129 13.72 1.38 -0.95
CA PRO A 129 12.70 1.90 -0.04
C PRO A 129 11.41 1.07 -0.09
N PHE A 130 10.65 1.09 1.00
CA PHE A 130 9.42 0.30 1.18
C PHE A 130 8.34 0.59 0.13
N ASP A 131 8.24 1.85 -0.30
CA ASP A 131 7.28 2.28 -1.32
C ASP A 131 7.48 1.57 -2.68
N THR A 132 8.68 1.03 -2.92
CA THR A 132 9.01 0.29 -4.14
C THR A 132 8.12 -0.93 -4.33
N LEU A 133 7.62 -1.53 -3.25
CA LEU A 133 6.62 -2.60 -3.29
C LEU A 133 5.23 -2.11 -2.88
N ALA A 134 5.12 -1.29 -1.83
CA ALA A 134 3.83 -0.88 -1.31
C ALA A 134 3.06 0.01 -2.29
N LEU A 135 3.72 0.94 -2.97
CA LEU A 135 3.07 1.96 -3.79
C LEU A 135 3.27 1.73 -5.30
N VAL A 136 3.46 0.48 -5.73
CA VAL A 136 3.62 0.13 -7.15
C VAL A 136 2.36 0.52 -7.91
N GLY A 137 2.54 1.31 -8.98
CA GLY A 137 1.43 1.78 -9.79
C GLY A 137 0.54 2.82 -9.11
N ARG A 138 0.86 3.28 -7.89
CA ARG A 138 0.08 4.30 -7.18
C ARG A 138 0.66 5.70 -7.40
N ALA A 139 -0.22 6.66 -7.67
CA ALA A 139 0.15 8.08 -7.75
C ALA A 139 0.31 8.62 -6.32
N VAL A 140 1.34 9.44 -6.11
CA VAL A 140 1.58 10.09 -4.82
C VAL A 140 1.73 11.59 -5.12
N PRO A 141 0.76 12.42 -4.74
CA PRO A 141 0.84 13.86 -4.98
C PRO A 141 2.02 14.49 -4.22
N PRO A 142 2.57 15.60 -4.75
CA PRO A 142 3.64 16.31 -4.07
C PRO A 142 3.15 16.89 -2.74
N ALA A 143 4.02 16.88 -1.73
CA ALA A 143 3.73 17.48 -0.43
C ALA A 143 4.36 18.87 -0.30
N SER A 144 3.57 19.84 0.14
CA SER A 144 3.98 21.23 0.35
C SER A 144 4.71 21.42 1.67
N LEU A 145 5.54 22.47 1.74
CA LEU A 145 6.18 22.96 2.94
C LEU A 145 5.97 24.48 3.02
N ARG A 146 5.23 24.95 4.03
CA ARG A 146 4.97 26.38 4.22
C ARG A 146 6.23 27.21 4.43
N ALA A 147 6.20 28.51 4.18
CA ALA A 147 7.34 29.35 4.54
C ALA A 147 7.50 29.44 6.07
N LEU A 148 8.71 29.22 6.59
CA LEU A 148 9.02 29.38 8.01
C LEU A 148 9.73 30.72 8.27
N PRO A 149 9.31 31.49 9.28
CA PRO A 149 10.11 32.60 9.79
C PRO A 149 11.42 32.10 10.41
N ASP A 150 12.55 32.76 10.14
CA ASP A 150 13.89 32.33 10.58
C ASP A 150 13.98 32.06 12.10
N ALA A 151 13.42 32.96 12.91
CA ALA A 151 13.39 32.82 14.36
C ALA A 151 12.57 31.62 14.84
N PHE A 152 11.51 31.27 14.11
CA PHE A 152 10.73 30.07 14.38
C PHE A 152 11.50 28.81 13.95
N ALA A 153 12.07 28.81 12.75
CA ALA A 153 12.83 27.71 12.19
C ALA A 153 14.02 27.32 13.10
N ALA A 154 14.81 28.31 13.57
CA ALA A 154 15.93 28.07 14.46
C ALA A 154 15.51 27.41 15.78
N ARG A 155 14.41 27.90 16.39
CA ARG A 155 13.88 27.36 17.64
C ARG A 155 13.33 25.94 17.48
N VAL A 156 12.55 25.69 16.43
CA VAL A 156 11.93 24.38 16.20
C VAL A 156 12.99 23.33 15.87
N ARG A 157 14.01 23.71 15.10
CA ARG A 157 15.13 22.82 14.75
C ARG A 157 15.95 22.44 15.99
N ALA A 158 16.28 23.39 16.85
CA ALA A 158 16.99 23.10 18.10
C ALA A 158 16.19 22.12 18.98
N ARG A 159 14.87 22.31 19.09
CA ARG A 159 13.98 21.40 19.84
C ARG A 159 13.93 20.01 19.21
N TYR A 160 13.81 19.93 17.88
CA TYR A 160 13.80 18.66 17.15
C TYR A 160 15.11 17.89 17.36
N GLU A 161 16.26 18.54 17.15
CA GLU A 161 17.58 17.91 17.26
C GLU A 161 17.86 17.44 18.69
N GLN A 162 17.46 18.21 19.71
CA GLN A 162 17.57 17.80 21.10
C GLN A 162 16.73 16.56 21.42
N ALA A 163 15.48 16.53 20.97
CA ALA A 163 14.58 15.39 21.19
C ALA A 163 15.05 14.15 20.41
N LEU A 164 15.45 14.32 19.14
CA LEU A 164 16.01 13.26 18.31
C LEU A 164 17.26 12.64 18.96
N LEU A 165 18.15 13.45 19.52
CA LEU A 165 19.33 12.94 20.22
C LEU A 165 18.95 12.04 21.41
N GLY A 166 17.89 12.39 22.14
CA GLY A 166 17.32 11.55 23.19
C GLY A 166 16.83 10.20 22.66
N VAL A 167 16.12 10.20 21.54
CA VAL A 167 15.64 8.98 20.86
C VAL A 167 16.79 8.11 20.36
N LEU A 168 17.81 8.70 19.73
CA LEU A 168 18.94 7.96 19.15
C LEU A 168 19.85 7.33 20.21
N ARG A 169 20.05 8.01 21.35
CA ARG A 169 20.89 7.54 22.45
C ARG A 169 20.25 6.40 23.26
N ALA A 170 18.94 6.26 23.22
CA ALA A 170 18.25 5.23 23.96
C ALA A 170 18.52 3.83 23.37
N PRO A 171 19.09 2.89 24.15
CA PRO A 171 19.47 1.56 23.65
C PRO A 171 18.24 0.71 23.31
N ASN A 172 17.18 0.78 24.12
CA ASN A 172 15.93 0.01 23.95
C ASN A 172 14.72 0.95 24.09
N GLY A 173 13.91 1.05 23.03
CA GLY A 173 12.75 1.95 23.00
C GLY A 173 13.16 3.43 22.97
N ALA A 174 12.35 4.26 22.33
CA ALA A 174 12.52 5.71 22.38
C ALA A 174 11.82 6.24 23.64
N PRO A 175 12.45 7.13 24.44
CA PRO A 175 11.84 7.64 25.66
C PRO A 175 10.62 8.48 25.32
N ASP A 176 9.48 8.22 25.98
CA ASP A 176 8.19 8.85 25.67
C ASP A 176 8.27 10.37 25.66
N ALA A 177 8.94 10.98 26.64
CA ALA A 177 9.10 12.44 26.68
C ALA A 177 9.83 13.02 25.46
N ALA A 178 10.78 12.28 24.86
CA ALA A 178 11.45 12.74 23.65
C ALA A 178 10.56 12.57 22.41
N LEU A 179 9.76 11.50 22.37
CA LEU A 179 8.74 11.32 21.32
C LEU A 179 7.65 12.38 21.43
N ASP A 180 7.12 12.66 22.62
CA ASP A 180 6.13 13.73 22.85
C ASP A 180 6.69 15.10 22.43
N ALA A 181 7.98 15.34 22.69
CA ALA A 181 8.64 16.56 22.25
C ALA A 181 8.75 16.66 20.72
N LEU A 182 8.95 15.54 20.01
CA LEU A 182 8.96 15.46 18.55
C LEU A 182 7.57 15.64 17.98
N ASP A 183 6.55 14.96 18.51
CA ASP A 183 5.14 15.10 18.09
C ASP A 183 4.69 16.58 18.17
N ALA A 184 5.00 17.25 19.27
CA ALA A 184 4.75 18.68 19.43
C ALA A 184 5.50 19.57 18.41
N VAL A 185 6.66 19.12 17.91
CA VAL A 185 7.37 19.84 16.84
C VAL A 185 6.69 19.61 15.49
N PHE A 186 6.25 18.39 15.19
CA PHE A 186 5.48 18.09 13.98
C PHE A 186 4.20 18.92 13.93
N ASP A 187 3.44 18.96 15.03
CA ASP A 187 2.22 19.77 15.13
C ASP A 187 2.51 21.27 14.96
N ALA A 188 3.62 21.77 15.50
CA ALA A 188 4.00 23.18 15.33
C ALA A 188 4.44 23.51 13.89
N LEU A 189 4.99 22.53 13.17
CA LEU A 189 5.43 22.68 11.78
C LEU A 189 4.28 22.60 10.78
N ALA A 190 3.30 21.75 11.06
CA ALA A 190 2.13 21.52 10.20
C ALA A 190 1.30 22.79 9.97
N ASP A 191 0.66 22.85 8.80
CA ASP A 191 -0.46 23.75 8.54
C ASP A 191 -1.73 22.94 8.18
N GLU A 192 -2.80 23.65 7.86
CA GLU A 192 -4.10 23.06 7.53
C GLU A 192 -4.19 22.59 6.06
N SER A 193 -3.10 22.70 5.27
CA SER A 193 -3.09 22.22 3.90
C SER A 193 -3.19 20.69 3.88
N PRO A 194 -4.09 20.11 3.07
CA PRO A 194 -4.27 18.66 2.99
C PRO A 194 -3.01 17.91 2.53
N TYR A 195 -2.12 18.55 1.77
CA TYR A 195 -0.85 17.96 1.33
C TYR A 195 0.37 18.57 2.02
N ASP A 196 0.21 19.13 3.22
CA ASP A 196 1.36 19.52 4.02
C ASP A 196 2.17 18.29 4.46
N TYR A 197 3.48 18.35 4.21
CA TYR A 197 4.38 17.24 4.56
C TYR A 197 4.43 17.02 6.06
N TRP A 198 4.34 18.07 6.89
CA TRP A 198 4.44 17.90 8.34
C TRP A 198 3.18 17.27 8.93
N ARG A 199 2.00 17.53 8.37
CA ARG A 199 0.76 16.77 8.66
C ARG A 199 0.94 15.28 8.34
N LEU A 200 1.47 14.94 7.16
CA LEU A 200 1.77 13.55 6.78
C LEU A 200 2.81 12.91 7.73
N ALA A 201 3.87 13.64 8.05
CA ALA A 201 4.95 13.14 8.88
C ALA A 201 4.52 12.96 10.35
N ALA A 202 3.64 13.82 10.87
CA ALA A 202 2.99 13.66 12.17
C ALA A 202 2.19 12.36 12.23
N ALA A 203 1.35 12.13 11.20
CA ALA A 203 0.54 10.91 11.10
C ALA A 203 1.43 9.65 11.06
N CYS A 204 2.47 9.66 10.23
CA CYS A 204 3.44 8.57 10.13
C CYS A 204 4.18 8.33 11.46
N MET A 205 4.62 9.38 12.15
CA MET A 205 5.27 9.25 13.45
C MET A 205 4.36 8.57 14.48
N ARG A 206 3.09 8.97 14.55
CA ARG A 206 2.11 8.39 15.49
C ARG A 206 1.87 6.90 15.20
N ALA A 207 1.70 6.54 13.93
CA ALA A 207 1.56 5.15 13.51
C ALA A 207 2.80 4.31 13.87
N LEU A 208 4.01 4.77 13.50
CA LEU A 208 5.26 4.07 13.80
C LEU A 208 5.53 3.95 15.30
N ARG A 209 5.11 4.94 16.10
CA ARG A 209 5.18 4.89 17.57
C ARG A 209 4.24 3.84 18.12
N ALA A 210 2.98 3.82 17.67
CA ALA A 210 1.96 2.89 18.14
C ALA A 210 2.34 1.43 17.89
N SER A 211 2.95 1.14 16.73
CA SER A 211 3.41 -0.22 16.38
C SER A 211 4.84 -0.54 16.82
N ALA A 212 5.52 0.38 17.54
CA ALA A 212 6.93 0.26 17.93
C ALA A 212 7.86 -0.11 16.75
N ALA A 213 7.59 0.46 15.58
CA ALA A 213 8.23 0.10 14.33
C ALA A 213 9.75 0.36 14.33
N PRO A 214 10.57 -0.58 13.82
CA PRO A 214 12.02 -0.42 13.78
C PRO A 214 12.49 0.74 12.87
N GLU A 215 11.65 1.17 11.93
CA GLU A 215 11.94 2.28 11.03
C GLU A 215 11.89 3.66 11.71
N LEU A 216 11.29 3.77 12.90
CA LEU A 216 11.04 5.07 13.56
C LEU A 216 12.30 5.93 13.69
N LYS A 217 13.42 5.35 14.15
CA LYS A 217 14.70 6.10 14.30
C LYS A 217 15.22 6.60 12.95
N ARG A 218 15.11 5.79 11.88
CA ARG A 218 15.55 6.17 10.52
C ARG A 218 14.65 7.26 9.96
N PHE A 219 13.34 7.11 10.11
CA PHE A 219 12.34 8.09 9.68
C PHE A 219 12.59 9.46 10.33
N LEU A 220 12.77 9.50 11.65
CA LEU A 220 13.04 10.74 12.38
C LEU A 220 14.38 11.38 11.96
N ALA A 221 15.41 10.59 11.72
CA ALA A 221 16.70 11.09 11.25
C ALA A 221 16.61 11.71 9.84
N ARG A 222 15.88 11.08 8.92
CA ARG A 222 15.65 11.62 7.57
C ARG A 222 14.80 12.87 7.58
N THR A 223 13.80 12.90 8.45
CA THR A 223 12.94 14.07 8.63
C THR A 223 13.71 15.27 9.20
N ASN A 224 14.75 15.03 10.02
CA ASN A 224 15.66 16.09 10.45
C ASN A 224 16.41 16.74 9.27
N LEU A 225 16.83 15.95 8.28
CA LEU A 225 17.50 16.46 7.08
C LEU A 225 16.55 17.38 6.30
N LEU A 226 15.29 16.94 6.12
CA LEU A 226 14.28 17.78 5.50
C LEU A 226 14.04 19.07 6.29
N LEU A 227 13.98 19.01 7.62
CA LEU A 227 13.79 20.19 8.47
C LEU A 227 14.91 21.22 8.24
N GLY A 228 16.15 20.76 8.09
CA GLY A 228 17.29 21.61 7.75
C GLY A 228 17.11 22.32 6.40
N GLU A 229 16.68 21.59 5.38
CA GLU A 229 16.42 22.15 4.04
C GLU A 229 15.19 23.08 4.01
N HIS A 230 14.16 22.75 4.79
CA HIS A 230 12.95 23.55 4.95
C HIS A 230 13.26 24.89 5.63
N ALA A 231 14.04 24.86 6.71
CA ALA A 231 14.59 26.06 7.34
C ALA A 231 15.46 26.88 6.36
N GLY A 232 16.14 26.21 5.42
CA GLY A 232 16.89 26.83 4.32
C GLY A 232 16.03 27.38 3.18
N GLY A 233 14.70 27.31 3.27
CA GLY A 233 13.79 27.90 2.29
C GLY A 233 13.12 26.93 1.32
N ARG A 234 13.32 25.61 1.45
CA ARG A 234 12.59 24.62 0.63
C ARG A 234 11.07 24.77 0.81
N ARG A 235 10.30 24.53 -0.26
CA ARG A 235 8.82 24.67 -0.31
C ARG A 235 8.07 23.42 -0.73
N VAL A 236 8.77 22.40 -1.20
CA VAL A 236 8.22 21.11 -1.62
C VAL A 236 9.12 20.01 -1.09
N ALA A 237 8.54 19.02 -0.44
CA ALA A 237 9.29 17.87 0.07
C ALA A 237 9.80 17.00 -1.09
N PRO A 238 10.98 16.36 -0.94
CA PRO A 238 11.49 15.42 -1.94
C PRO A 238 10.47 14.30 -2.23
N PRO A 239 10.13 14.01 -3.49
CA PRO A 239 9.11 13.02 -3.84
C PRO A 239 9.36 11.63 -3.22
N GLU A 240 10.61 11.19 -3.19
CA GLU A 240 11.03 9.89 -2.65
C GLU A 240 10.73 9.82 -1.14
N LEU A 241 10.95 10.92 -0.42
CA LEU A 241 10.66 10.99 1.01
C LEU A 241 9.16 11.01 1.28
N VAL A 242 8.36 11.70 0.45
CA VAL A 242 6.89 11.67 0.55
C VAL A 242 6.38 10.25 0.33
N ARG A 243 6.80 9.59 -0.76
CA ARG A 243 6.38 8.22 -1.09
C ARG A 243 6.71 7.24 0.01
N GLU A 244 7.92 7.30 0.56
CA GLU A 244 8.31 6.43 1.66
C GLU A 244 7.49 6.70 2.94
N THR A 245 7.26 7.97 3.27
CA THR A 245 6.47 8.34 4.46
C THR A 245 5.03 7.86 4.34
N VAL A 246 4.42 8.01 3.17
CA VAL A 246 3.08 7.49 2.84
C VAL A 246 3.05 5.96 2.93
N ALA A 247 4.05 5.28 2.39
CA ALA A 247 4.13 3.82 2.43
C ALA A 247 4.28 3.29 3.86
N LEU A 248 5.10 3.95 4.69
CA LEU A 248 5.26 3.61 6.10
C LEU A 248 3.99 3.86 6.90
N LEU A 249 3.28 4.97 6.66
CA LEU A 249 2.00 5.24 7.29
C LEU A 249 0.98 4.15 6.93
N TRP A 250 0.86 3.81 5.65
CA TRP A 250 -0.16 2.87 5.18
C TRP A 250 0.07 1.43 5.63
N ARG A 251 1.33 1.03 5.82
CA ARG A 251 1.73 -0.36 6.09
C ARG A 251 0.85 -1.07 7.11
N ASP A 252 0.72 -0.51 8.30
CA ASP A 252 0.05 -1.18 9.41
C ASP A 252 -1.48 -1.16 9.20
N PHE A 253 -2.03 -0.04 8.71
CA PHE A 253 -3.46 0.04 8.37
C PHE A 253 -3.87 -0.88 7.21
N ALA A 254 -2.97 -1.14 6.27
CA ALA A 254 -3.21 -2.04 5.15
C ALA A 254 -3.30 -3.51 5.61
N LEU A 255 -2.49 -3.88 6.62
CA LEU A 255 -2.40 -5.25 7.12
C LEU A 255 -3.43 -5.55 8.21
N PHE A 256 -3.68 -4.57 9.08
CA PHE A 256 -4.43 -4.74 10.32
C PHE A 256 -5.65 -3.84 10.41
N GLY A 257 -6.04 -3.15 9.34
CA GLY A 257 -7.19 -2.26 9.34
C GLY A 257 -7.00 -1.03 10.24
N ALA A 258 -8.08 -0.27 10.38
CA ALA A 258 -8.17 0.94 11.18
C ALA A 258 -9.30 0.81 12.21
N ALA A 259 -9.09 1.34 13.41
CA ALA A 259 -10.10 1.47 14.45
C ALA A 259 -10.78 2.84 14.40
N ALA A 260 -11.84 3.04 15.19
CA ALA A 260 -12.63 4.28 15.17
C ALA A 260 -11.81 5.52 15.60
N GLU A 261 -10.79 5.32 16.44
CA GLU A 261 -9.84 6.35 16.86
C GLU A 261 -8.89 6.80 15.75
N ASP A 262 -8.69 6.00 14.70
CA ASP A 262 -7.72 6.25 13.63
C ASP A 262 -8.24 7.17 12.53
N VAL A 263 -9.46 7.73 12.67
CA VAL A 263 -10.12 8.55 11.64
C VAL A 263 -9.24 9.65 11.08
N ALA A 264 -8.45 10.33 11.92
CA ALA A 264 -7.54 11.38 11.46
C ALA A 264 -6.36 10.84 10.63
N LEU A 265 -5.85 9.64 10.94
CA LEU A 265 -4.76 9.00 10.20
C LEU A 265 -5.27 8.44 8.87
N VAL A 266 -6.46 7.86 8.86
CA VAL A 266 -7.13 7.38 7.64
C VAL A 266 -7.50 8.55 6.73
N ASP A 267 -7.90 9.69 7.29
CA ASP A 267 -8.13 10.91 6.52
C ASP A 267 -6.86 11.37 5.79
N VAL A 268 -5.68 11.29 6.42
CA VAL A 268 -4.41 11.54 5.72
C VAL A 268 -4.15 10.50 4.64
N LEU A 269 -4.40 9.21 4.88
CA LEU A 269 -4.21 8.16 3.87
C LEU A 269 -5.11 8.35 2.64
N HIS A 270 -6.36 8.74 2.86
CA HIS A 270 -7.27 9.09 1.78
C HIS A 270 -6.76 10.30 0.97
N ASP A 271 -6.10 11.30 1.58
CA ASP A 271 -5.46 12.40 0.83
C ASP A 271 -4.46 11.87 -0.19
N TYR A 272 -3.79 10.76 0.11
CA TYR A 272 -2.83 10.09 -0.76
C TYR A 272 -3.42 8.93 -1.59
N GLY A 273 -4.75 8.79 -1.63
CA GLY A 273 -5.41 7.75 -2.44
C GLY A 273 -5.23 6.32 -1.92
N LEU A 274 -5.04 6.16 -0.61
CA LEU A 274 -4.86 4.88 0.04
C LEU A 274 -6.06 4.53 0.90
N THR A 275 -6.63 3.36 0.64
CA THR A 275 -7.77 2.82 1.36
C THR A 275 -7.34 1.87 2.48
N VAL A 276 -8.18 1.75 3.50
CA VAL A 276 -8.01 0.84 4.64
C VAL A 276 -9.29 0.05 4.88
N ASP A 277 -9.20 -1.05 5.60
CA ASP A 277 -10.38 -1.76 6.12
C ASP A 277 -10.68 -1.22 7.50
N TRP A 278 -11.95 -1.06 7.83
CA TRP A 278 -12.38 -0.60 9.14
C TRP A 278 -12.78 -1.78 10.00
N HIS A 279 -12.18 -1.88 11.19
CA HIS A 279 -12.57 -2.88 12.17
C HIS A 279 -13.73 -2.39 13.02
N VAL A 280 -14.73 -3.25 13.20
CA VAL A 280 -15.89 -2.98 14.07
C VAL A 280 -15.60 -3.38 15.53
N ALA A 281 -14.59 -4.21 15.79
CA ALA A 281 -14.27 -4.70 17.13
C ALA A 281 -13.20 -3.84 17.82
N GLY A 282 -13.63 -2.85 18.61
CA GLY A 282 -12.77 -1.85 19.25
C GLY A 282 -11.83 -2.32 20.39
N THR A 283 -11.52 -3.62 20.52
CA THR A 283 -10.44 -4.10 21.42
C THR A 283 -9.76 -5.37 20.88
N PRO A 284 -8.43 -5.55 21.09
CA PRO A 284 -7.71 -6.75 20.65
C PRO A 284 -8.25 -8.07 21.21
N ALA A 285 -8.85 -8.04 22.41
CA ALA A 285 -9.45 -9.21 23.05
C ALA A 285 -10.84 -9.56 22.47
N SER A 286 -11.63 -8.54 22.09
CA SER A 286 -12.91 -8.76 21.39
C SER A 286 -12.71 -9.17 19.94
N GLU A 287 -11.63 -8.69 19.32
CA GLU A 287 -11.19 -9.05 17.97
C GLU A 287 -10.75 -10.52 17.91
N ALA A 288 -9.84 -10.95 18.79
CA ALA A 288 -9.41 -12.36 18.85
C ALA A 288 -10.55 -13.37 19.10
N LEU A 289 -11.58 -12.98 19.88
CA LEU A 289 -12.76 -13.80 20.14
C LEU A 289 -13.76 -13.81 18.98
N TRP A 290 -13.88 -12.69 18.26
CA TRP A 290 -14.71 -12.58 17.05
C TRP A 290 -14.04 -13.33 15.88
N GLU A 291 -12.74 -13.14 15.67
CA GLU A 291 -11.93 -13.82 14.65
C GLU A 291 -11.93 -15.34 14.83
N ALA A 292 -11.72 -15.86 16.04
CA ALA A 292 -11.69 -17.30 16.27
C ALA A 292 -13.03 -18.01 15.96
N GLY A 293 -14.16 -17.31 16.15
CA GLY A 293 -15.50 -17.83 15.86
C GLY A 293 -15.96 -17.59 14.42
N ALA A 294 -15.71 -16.39 13.89
CA ALA A 294 -16.12 -15.96 12.56
C ALA A 294 -15.26 -16.61 11.46
N ALA A 295 -13.94 -16.67 11.64
CA ALA A 295 -13.05 -17.24 10.63
C ALA A 295 -13.29 -18.73 10.40
N ARG A 296 -13.67 -19.50 11.44
CA ARG A 296 -13.98 -20.93 11.30
C ARG A 296 -15.30 -21.14 10.53
N ALA A 297 -16.34 -20.42 10.92
CA ALA A 297 -17.66 -20.51 10.27
C ALA A 297 -17.65 -19.97 8.83
N GLU A 298 -16.89 -18.90 8.58
CA GLU A 298 -16.70 -18.33 7.25
C GLU A 298 -15.84 -19.22 6.36
N HIS A 299 -14.73 -19.78 6.87
CA HIS A 299 -13.87 -20.68 6.10
C HIS A 299 -14.60 -21.96 5.69
N ASP A 300 -15.41 -22.55 6.58
CA ASP A 300 -16.22 -23.74 6.28
C ASP A 300 -17.35 -23.41 5.26
N ALA A 301 -17.96 -22.23 5.34
CA ALA A 301 -18.96 -21.77 4.37
C ALA A 301 -18.35 -21.40 3.00
N VAL A 302 -17.13 -20.85 2.99
CA VAL A 302 -16.39 -20.45 1.80
C VAL A 302 -15.82 -21.63 1.04
N ALA A 303 -15.38 -22.69 1.74
CA ALA A 303 -14.86 -23.92 1.12
C ALA A 303 -15.90 -24.67 0.25
N ALA A 304 -17.19 -24.47 0.54
CA ALA A 304 -18.31 -25.07 -0.21
C ALA A 304 -18.98 -24.09 -1.20
N ALA A 305 -18.64 -22.80 -1.16
CA ALA A 305 -19.29 -21.78 -1.97
C ALA A 305 -18.85 -21.87 -3.45
N PRO A 306 -19.78 -21.69 -4.41
CA PRO A 306 -19.43 -21.68 -5.83
C PRO A 306 -18.46 -20.54 -6.15
N THR A 307 -17.56 -20.76 -7.09
CA THR A 307 -16.63 -19.74 -7.59
C THR A 307 -17.07 -19.23 -8.95
N ARG A 308 -16.65 -18.00 -9.30
CA ARG A 308 -16.82 -17.42 -10.63
C ARG A 308 -15.47 -17.01 -11.19
N THR A 309 -15.31 -17.08 -12.51
CA THR A 309 -14.08 -16.65 -13.19
C THR A 309 -14.30 -15.31 -13.87
N LEU A 310 -13.47 -14.33 -13.54
CA LEU A 310 -13.41 -13.00 -14.13
C LEU A 310 -12.03 -12.80 -14.77
N GLY A 311 -11.89 -13.24 -16.02
CA GLY A 311 -10.58 -13.27 -16.69
C GLY A 311 -9.64 -14.26 -16.01
N VAL A 312 -8.49 -13.78 -15.53
CA VAL A 312 -7.50 -14.60 -14.81
C VAL A 312 -7.79 -14.78 -13.32
N VAL A 313 -8.76 -14.05 -12.77
CA VAL A 313 -9.11 -14.09 -11.34
C VAL A 313 -10.31 -15.00 -11.12
N THR A 314 -10.20 -15.91 -10.16
CA THR A 314 -11.30 -16.74 -9.67
C THR A 314 -11.78 -16.21 -8.33
N VAL A 315 -13.05 -15.82 -8.24
CA VAL A 315 -13.62 -15.14 -7.07
C VAL A 315 -14.67 -15.99 -6.37
N ASN A 316 -14.83 -15.79 -5.07
CA ASN A 316 -15.92 -16.37 -4.29
C ASN A 316 -17.26 -15.73 -4.70
N ALA A 317 -18.31 -16.52 -4.92
CA ALA A 317 -19.59 -15.99 -5.39
C ALA A 317 -20.27 -15.02 -4.40
N HIS A 318 -20.18 -15.27 -3.08
CA HIS A 318 -20.77 -14.35 -2.09
C HIS A 318 -20.02 -13.03 -2.03
N ALA A 319 -18.68 -13.07 -2.03
CA ALA A 319 -17.85 -11.87 -2.10
C ALA A 319 -18.08 -11.07 -3.39
N TYR A 320 -18.33 -11.77 -4.50
CA TYR A 320 -18.71 -11.16 -5.76
C TYR A 320 -20.05 -10.42 -5.66
N GLU A 321 -21.09 -11.01 -5.06
CA GLU A 321 -22.38 -10.33 -4.88
C GLU A 321 -22.28 -9.11 -3.94
N ASP A 322 -21.51 -9.21 -2.85
CA ASP A 322 -21.26 -8.07 -1.94
C ASP A 322 -20.55 -6.92 -2.67
N PHE A 323 -19.57 -7.26 -3.53
CA PHE A 323 -18.93 -6.31 -4.41
C PHE A 323 -19.91 -5.65 -5.37
N LEU A 324 -20.83 -6.41 -5.99
CA LEU A 324 -21.84 -5.84 -6.89
C LEU A 324 -22.78 -4.86 -6.18
N GLN A 325 -23.20 -5.18 -4.95
CA GLN A 325 -24.01 -4.26 -4.14
C GLN A 325 -23.26 -2.96 -3.84
N THR A 326 -21.98 -3.07 -3.48
CA THR A 326 -21.11 -1.90 -3.21
C THR A 326 -20.90 -1.06 -4.46
N ALA A 327 -20.66 -1.71 -5.61
CA ALA A 327 -20.48 -1.05 -6.90
C ALA A 327 -21.76 -0.31 -7.32
N ASP A 328 -22.91 -0.98 -7.28
CA ASP A 328 -24.20 -0.39 -7.65
C ASP A 328 -24.55 0.84 -6.79
N ALA A 329 -24.37 0.74 -5.47
CA ALA A 329 -24.58 1.86 -4.55
C ALA A 329 -23.62 3.05 -4.79
N SER A 330 -22.50 2.83 -5.46
CA SER A 330 -21.48 3.84 -5.75
C SER A 330 -21.61 4.44 -7.17
N MET A 331 -22.35 3.79 -8.08
CA MET A 331 -22.41 4.18 -9.50
C MET A 331 -22.96 5.59 -9.72
N ALA A 332 -23.95 6.03 -8.93
CA ALA A 332 -24.55 7.35 -9.10
C ALA A 332 -23.57 8.49 -8.75
N ASP A 333 -22.83 8.35 -7.64
CA ASP A 333 -21.82 9.33 -7.24
C ASP A 333 -20.61 9.34 -8.19
N LEU A 334 -20.26 8.19 -8.78
CA LEU A 334 -19.20 8.06 -9.79
C LEU A 334 -19.61 8.56 -11.19
N ALA A 335 -20.90 8.78 -11.45
CA ALA A 335 -21.39 9.18 -12.76
C ALA A 335 -21.30 10.69 -13.04
N VAL A 336 -20.88 11.48 -12.04
CA VAL A 336 -20.82 12.94 -12.12
C VAL A 336 -19.67 13.37 -13.05
N ASP A 337 -19.93 14.38 -13.90
CA ASP A 337 -18.89 15.01 -14.71
C ASP A 337 -17.92 15.81 -13.82
N PRO A 338 -16.61 15.48 -13.80
CA PRO A 338 -15.61 16.23 -13.02
C PRO A 338 -15.59 17.73 -13.29
N ALA A 339 -15.99 18.17 -14.50
CA ALA A 339 -16.01 19.57 -14.85
C ALA A 339 -17.17 20.36 -14.20
N ALA A 340 -18.23 19.68 -13.76
CA ALA A 340 -19.44 20.29 -13.22
C ALA A 340 -19.61 20.05 -11.70
N ALA A 341 -18.76 19.24 -11.08
CA ALA A 341 -18.85 18.90 -9.67
C ALA A 341 -18.42 20.06 -8.76
N ASP A 342 -19.23 20.34 -7.74
CA ASP A 342 -18.81 21.17 -6.60
C ASP A 342 -18.00 20.35 -5.58
N ALA A 343 -17.45 21.02 -4.56
CA ALA A 343 -16.64 20.37 -3.55
C ALA A 343 -17.40 19.25 -2.81
N SER A 344 -18.69 19.44 -2.50
CA SER A 344 -19.50 18.44 -1.80
C SER A 344 -19.73 17.18 -2.63
N THR A 345 -19.88 17.35 -3.94
CA THR A 345 -20.07 16.27 -4.90
C THR A 345 -18.76 15.55 -5.15
N ALA A 346 -17.65 16.28 -5.22
CA ALA A 346 -16.32 15.70 -5.29
C ALA A 346 -15.99 14.84 -4.05
N TRP A 347 -16.41 15.27 -2.83
CA TRP A 347 -16.29 14.44 -1.62
C TRP A 347 -17.05 13.12 -1.74
N ARG A 348 -18.33 13.16 -2.13
CA ARG A 348 -19.13 11.94 -2.32
C ARG A 348 -18.57 11.01 -3.39
N ALA A 349 -18.11 11.58 -4.51
CA ALA A 349 -17.49 10.81 -5.59
C ALA A 349 -16.16 10.17 -5.15
N SER A 350 -15.37 10.87 -4.31
CA SER A 350 -14.17 10.32 -3.69
C SER A 350 -14.50 9.13 -2.79
N ASP A 351 -15.48 9.26 -1.89
CA ASP A 351 -15.88 8.18 -0.98
C ASP A 351 -16.46 6.98 -1.73
N ALA A 352 -17.23 7.22 -2.79
CA ALA A 352 -17.73 6.18 -3.69
C ALA A 352 -16.59 5.44 -4.40
N ALA A 353 -15.59 6.18 -4.90
CA ALA A 353 -14.41 5.59 -5.53
C ALA A 353 -13.60 4.74 -4.54
N TYR A 354 -13.37 5.21 -3.32
CA TYR A 354 -12.65 4.44 -2.30
C TYR A 354 -13.42 3.21 -1.81
N ARG A 355 -14.76 3.28 -1.67
CA ARG A 355 -15.57 2.09 -1.38
C ARG A 355 -15.44 1.02 -2.46
N VAL A 356 -15.50 1.42 -3.73
CA VAL A 356 -15.26 0.51 -4.86
C VAL A 356 -13.83 -0.02 -4.87
N GLY A 357 -12.83 0.83 -4.59
CA GLY A 357 -11.43 0.45 -4.51
C GLY A 357 -11.17 -0.62 -3.44
N THR A 358 -11.67 -0.39 -2.22
CA THR A 358 -11.61 -1.36 -1.11
C THR A 358 -12.29 -2.67 -1.48
N ALA A 359 -13.51 -2.62 -2.02
CA ALA A 359 -14.25 -3.83 -2.38
C ALA A 359 -13.58 -4.61 -3.52
N ALA A 360 -13.06 -3.92 -4.54
CA ALA A 360 -12.29 -4.53 -5.62
C ALA A 360 -10.99 -5.15 -5.11
N CYS A 361 -10.31 -4.49 -4.17
CA CYS A 361 -9.09 -4.98 -3.53
C CYS A 361 -9.36 -6.26 -2.74
N ALA A 362 -10.42 -6.27 -1.92
CA ALA A 362 -10.87 -7.42 -1.17
C ALA A 362 -11.28 -8.60 -2.07
N LEU A 363 -11.87 -8.32 -3.24
CA LEU A 363 -12.23 -9.36 -4.22
C LEU A 363 -11.04 -9.86 -5.04
N GLY A 364 -9.90 -9.17 -5.04
CA GLY A 364 -8.71 -9.51 -5.84
C GLY A 364 -8.67 -8.91 -7.25
N LEU A 365 -9.52 -7.91 -7.55
CA LEU A 365 -9.56 -7.20 -8.83
C LEU A 365 -8.57 -6.02 -8.84
N GLY A 366 -7.27 -6.32 -8.92
CA GLY A 366 -6.19 -5.34 -8.67
C GLY A 366 -6.23 -4.10 -9.58
N HIS A 367 -6.49 -4.26 -10.87
CA HIS A 367 -6.57 -3.13 -11.82
C HIS A 367 -7.76 -2.21 -11.54
N ALA A 368 -8.92 -2.79 -11.19
CA ALA A 368 -10.10 -2.01 -10.82
C ALA A 368 -9.87 -1.26 -9.51
N ALA A 369 -9.27 -1.93 -8.51
CA ALA A 369 -8.90 -1.30 -7.25
C ALA A 369 -7.95 -0.10 -7.47
N LEU A 370 -6.90 -0.29 -8.27
CA LEU A 370 -5.92 0.76 -8.53
C LEU A 370 -6.52 1.98 -9.25
N LEU A 371 -7.38 1.76 -10.26
CA LEU A 371 -8.04 2.83 -10.96
C LEU A 371 -9.02 3.57 -10.04
N ALA A 372 -9.80 2.85 -9.23
CA ALA A 372 -10.73 3.42 -8.27
C ALA A 372 -10.01 4.27 -7.20
N ASP A 373 -8.91 3.78 -6.65
CA ASP A 373 -8.08 4.53 -5.71
C ASP A 373 -7.49 5.81 -6.34
N THR A 374 -7.02 5.71 -7.59
CA THR A 374 -6.49 6.84 -8.35
C THR A 374 -7.59 7.88 -8.66
N LEU A 375 -8.80 7.43 -8.96
CA LEU A 375 -9.98 8.29 -9.16
C LEU A 375 -10.40 8.96 -7.86
N GLY A 376 -10.44 8.23 -6.75
CA GLY A 376 -10.73 8.79 -5.43
C GLY A 376 -9.75 9.91 -5.09
N LEU A 377 -8.45 9.70 -5.33
CA LEU A 377 -7.44 10.75 -5.18
C LEU A 377 -7.71 11.98 -6.06
N ALA A 378 -8.08 11.79 -7.33
CA ALA A 378 -8.43 12.90 -8.22
C ALA A 378 -9.64 13.70 -7.71
N TRP A 379 -10.68 13.01 -7.25
CA TRP A 379 -11.86 13.62 -6.66
C TRP A 379 -11.55 14.34 -5.35
N ARG A 380 -10.69 13.77 -4.50
CA ARG A 380 -10.29 14.40 -3.24
C ARG A 380 -9.52 15.69 -3.46
N ARG A 381 -8.61 15.71 -4.45
CA ARG A 381 -7.94 16.94 -4.87
C ARG A 381 -8.94 17.99 -5.36
N ALA A 382 -9.92 17.59 -6.17
CA ALA A 382 -10.98 18.49 -6.63
C ALA A 382 -11.80 19.04 -5.45
N ALA A 383 -12.12 18.20 -4.45
CA ALA A 383 -12.86 18.58 -3.25
C ALA A 383 -12.10 19.62 -2.40
N HIS A 384 -10.77 19.52 -2.37
CA HIS A 384 -9.88 20.51 -1.76
C HIS A 384 -9.58 21.73 -2.64
N GLY A 385 -10.20 21.84 -3.82
CA GLY A 385 -9.98 22.95 -4.76
C GLY A 385 -8.61 22.93 -5.46
N MET A 386 -7.95 21.78 -5.51
CA MET A 386 -6.65 21.62 -6.16
C MET A 386 -6.77 21.09 -7.59
N PRO A 387 -6.32 21.85 -8.59
CA PRO A 387 -6.38 21.40 -9.97
C PRO A 387 -5.43 20.22 -10.22
N LEU A 388 -5.80 19.41 -11.22
CA LEU A 388 -4.92 18.43 -11.86
C LEU A 388 -4.01 19.17 -12.86
N ALA A 389 -2.91 18.52 -13.25
CA ALA A 389 -2.05 19.02 -14.32
C ALA A 389 -2.79 19.10 -15.67
N ASP A 390 -2.19 19.76 -16.67
CA ASP A 390 -2.78 19.93 -18.01
C ASP A 390 -3.18 18.58 -18.63
N GLY A 391 -4.37 18.52 -19.24
CA GLY A 391 -4.98 17.28 -19.73
C GLY A 391 -5.60 16.39 -18.64
N GLY A 392 -5.41 16.72 -17.36
CA GLY A 392 -5.90 15.93 -16.23
C GLY A 392 -7.42 15.80 -16.16
N ARG A 393 -8.17 16.81 -16.65
CA ARG A 393 -9.65 16.72 -16.71
C ARG A 393 -10.14 15.66 -17.69
N ASP A 394 -9.51 15.57 -18.86
CA ASP A 394 -9.86 14.56 -19.85
C ASP A 394 -9.45 13.16 -19.37
N ALA A 395 -8.28 13.05 -18.74
CA ALA A 395 -7.84 11.81 -18.10
C ALA A 395 -8.78 11.37 -16.97
N HIS A 396 -9.26 12.31 -16.14
CA HIS A 396 -10.21 12.04 -15.06
C HIS A 396 -11.56 11.56 -15.59
N ARG A 397 -12.11 12.24 -16.62
CA ARG A 397 -13.34 11.80 -17.28
C ARG A 397 -13.19 10.41 -17.90
N HIS A 398 -12.12 10.20 -18.67
CA HIS A 398 -11.84 8.92 -19.31
C HIS A 398 -11.69 7.78 -18.29
N ALA A 399 -10.95 8.00 -17.21
CA ALA A 399 -10.80 7.05 -16.11
C ALA A 399 -12.16 6.72 -15.45
N SER A 400 -13.01 7.72 -15.24
CA SER A 400 -14.36 7.54 -14.67
C SER A 400 -15.23 6.66 -15.57
N ASP A 401 -15.24 6.94 -16.88
CA ASP A 401 -15.96 6.14 -17.88
C ASP A 401 -15.44 4.70 -17.95
N MET A 402 -14.12 4.52 -17.91
CA MET A 402 -13.47 3.21 -17.93
C MET A 402 -13.79 2.39 -16.68
N LEU A 403 -13.76 3.00 -15.49
CA LEU A 403 -14.13 2.31 -14.25
C LEU A 403 -15.60 1.88 -14.30
N ARG A 404 -16.52 2.78 -14.69
CA ARG A 404 -17.94 2.44 -14.84
C ARG A 404 -18.16 1.32 -15.84
N GLY A 405 -17.50 1.38 -16.99
CA GLY A 405 -17.54 0.31 -18.00
C GLY A 405 -17.01 -1.03 -17.48
N ALA A 406 -15.96 -1.00 -16.67
CA ALA A 406 -15.42 -2.19 -16.01
C ALA A 406 -16.43 -2.77 -15.00
N LEU A 407 -17.05 -1.94 -14.15
CA LEU A 407 -18.07 -2.36 -13.18
C LEU A 407 -19.26 -3.03 -13.87
N LEU A 408 -19.75 -2.48 -14.99
CA LEU A 408 -20.84 -3.08 -15.77
C LEU A 408 -20.44 -4.43 -16.39
N LYS A 409 -19.21 -4.56 -16.90
CA LYS A 409 -18.69 -5.85 -17.40
C LYS A 409 -18.56 -6.89 -16.30
N ILE A 410 -18.02 -6.48 -15.15
CA ILE A 410 -17.90 -7.35 -13.98
C ILE A 410 -19.28 -7.83 -13.57
N ALA A 411 -20.28 -6.94 -13.46
CA ALA A 411 -21.67 -7.30 -13.14
C ALA A 411 -22.29 -8.31 -14.12
N ALA A 412 -21.91 -8.23 -15.40
CA ALA A 412 -22.32 -9.20 -16.43
C ALA A 412 -21.53 -10.53 -16.38
N GLY A 413 -20.63 -10.73 -15.41
CA GLY A 413 -19.77 -11.90 -15.31
C GLY A 413 -18.66 -11.94 -16.36
N VAL A 414 -18.32 -10.80 -16.95
CA VAL A 414 -17.29 -10.67 -17.99
C VAL A 414 -16.02 -10.08 -17.39
N ALA A 415 -14.86 -10.52 -17.88
CA ALA A 415 -13.58 -9.96 -17.49
C ALA A 415 -13.55 -8.43 -17.69
N PRO A 416 -13.05 -7.65 -16.71
CA PRO A 416 -12.86 -6.22 -16.89
C PRO A 416 -11.86 -5.96 -18.02
N PRO A 417 -11.97 -4.81 -18.72
CA PRO A 417 -10.97 -4.42 -19.72
C PRO A 417 -9.63 -4.10 -19.05
N ASP A 418 -8.56 -3.99 -19.83
CA ASP A 418 -7.31 -3.42 -19.32
C ASP A 418 -7.53 -1.95 -18.92
N LEU A 419 -7.21 -1.64 -17.66
CA LEU A 419 -7.37 -0.32 -17.05
C LEU A 419 -6.03 0.41 -16.87
N THR A 420 -4.93 -0.22 -17.26
CA THR A 420 -3.57 0.26 -17.00
C THR A 420 -3.34 1.64 -17.60
N ALA A 421 -3.65 1.82 -18.89
CA ALA A 421 -3.44 3.09 -19.58
C ALA A 421 -4.26 4.24 -18.98
N ALA A 422 -5.50 3.98 -18.56
CA ALA A 422 -6.34 4.98 -17.91
C ALA A 422 -5.80 5.37 -16.51
N SER A 423 -5.34 4.39 -15.74
CA SER A 423 -4.69 4.61 -14.44
C SER A 423 -3.37 5.37 -14.59
N GLU A 424 -2.56 5.07 -15.60
CA GLU A 424 -1.31 5.75 -15.90
C GLU A 424 -1.54 7.20 -16.31
N ALA A 425 -2.48 7.45 -17.23
CA ALA A 425 -2.80 8.80 -17.70
C ALA A 425 -3.31 9.70 -16.56
N LEU A 426 -4.24 9.20 -15.75
CA LEU A 426 -4.74 9.94 -14.59
C LEU A 426 -3.65 10.08 -13.52
N GLY A 427 -2.87 9.01 -13.28
CA GLY A 427 -1.76 9.02 -12.36
C GLY A 427 -0.71 10.07 -12.70
N ALA A 428 -0.35 10.22 -13.98
CA ALA A 428 0.59 11.23 -14.45
C ALA A 428 0.05 12.65 -14.16
N ALA A 429 -1.24 12.90 -14.38
CA ALA A 429 -1.89 14.17 -14.04
C ALA A 429 -1.91 14.47 -12.52
N LEU A 430 -1.73 13.44 -11.68
CA LEU A 430 -1.65 13.50 -10.22
C LEU A 430 -0.21 13.55 -9.67
N GLY A 431 0.80 13.56 -10.55
CA GLY A 431 2.22 13.59 -10.15
C GLY A 431 2.89 12.22 -10.03
N ARG A 432 2.34 11.17 -10.65
CA ARG A 432 3.06 9.91 -10.87
C ARG A 432 4.16 10.16 -11.92
N ALA A 433 5.43 10.03 -11.49
CA ALA A 433 6.60 10.15 -12.37
C ALA A 433 6.88 8.85 -13.13
#